data_AF-F2B1M8-F1
#
_entry.id   AF-F2B1M8-F1
#
_cell.length_a   1.000
_cell.length_b   1.000
_cell.length_c   1.000
_cell.angle_alpha   90.00
_cell.angle_beta   90.00
_cell.angle_gamma   90.00
#
_symmetry.space_group_name_H-M   'P 1'
#
loop_
_entity.id
_entity.type
_entity.pdbx_description
1 polymer ?
#
loop_
_entity_poly.entity_id
_entity_poly.type
_entity_poly.pdbx_seq_one_letter_code
_entity_poly.pdbx_strand_id
1 'polypeptide(L)'
;MAGVSILAPTLKQWLIDYIAYAFRYVSLGDGINIYTAASADWYGNPEDDALSEQAERIDWRRVPSVHLHTRHHALSYLDELGFRFYTPTIITTMIRGEDKRGNLSESFMFHLERMADSGKYRDTHVCDLFNRSQRSAIRRYLKYQIHNCRRGIDYDELCSTLNAFDKCVAAART
;
A
#
# COMPACT_ATOMS: atom_id res chain seq x y z
N MET A 1 0.41 -17.27 -40.90
CA MET A 1 0.95 -17.57 -39.56
C MET A 1 1.22 -16.25 -38.87
N ALA A 2 0.23 -15.73 -38.12
CA ALA A 2 0.38 -14.47 -37.41
C ALA A 2 1.39 -14.65 -36.28
N GLY A 3 2.49 -13.90 -36.32
CA GLY A 3 3.48 -13.87 -35.25
C GLY A 3 2.84 -13.30 -34.00
N VAL A 4 2.88 -14.09 -32.92
CA VAL A 4 2.57 -13.61 -31.57
C VAL A 4 3.60 -12.54 -31.24
N SER A 5 3.19 -11.27 -31.26
CA SER A 5 4.00 -10.17 -30.75
C SER A 5 4.05 -10.30 -29.23
N ILE A 6 5.11 -10.93 -28.72
CA ILE A 6 5.43 -10.92 -27.29
C ILE A 6 6.01 -9.52 -27.01
N LEU A 7 5.13 -8.52 -26.87
CA LEU A 7 5.56 -7.21 -26.37
C LEU A 7 6.07 -7.42 -24.95
N ALA A 8 7.35 -7.09 -24.73
CA ALA A 8 7.92 -7.07 -23.39
C ALA A 8 7.03 -6.20 -22.48
N PRO A 9 6.70 -6.65 -21.25
CA PRO A 9 5.85 -5.87 -20.36
C PRO A 9 6.50 -4.51 -20.09
N THR A 10 5.68 -3.46 -20.08
CA THR A 10 6.14 -2.13 -19.68
C THR A 10 6.70 -2.18 -18.26
N LEU A 11 7.62 -1.27 -17.90
CA LEU A 11 8.15 -1.18 -16.53
C LEU A 11 7.03 -1.10 -15.48
N LYS A 12 5.94 -0.39 -15.81
CA LYS A 12 4.72 -0.29 -15.02
C LYS A 12 4.08 -1.65 -14.78
N GLN A 13 3.86 -2.42 -15.85
CA GLN A 13 3.25 -3.76 -15.74
C GLN A 13 4.16 -4.72 -14.96
N TRP A 14 5.47 -4.72 -15.26
CA TRP A 14 6.44 -5.53 -14.54
C TRP A 14 6.42 -5.25 -13.03
N LEU A 15 6.33 -3.98 -12.62
CA LEU A 15 6.30 -3.62 -11.22
C LEU A 15 4.99 -4.08 -10.54
N ILE A 16 3.85 -3.94 -11.22
CA ILE A 16 2.56 -4.45 -10.74
C ILE A 16 2.62 -5.97 -10.53
N ASP A 17 3.18 -6.71 -11.49
CA ASP A 17 3.32 -8.17 -11.39
C ASP A 17 4.28 -8.57 -10.27
N TYR A 18 5.36 -7.81 -10.08
CA TYR A 18 6.30 -8.00 -8.97
C TYR A 18 5.61 -7.81 -7.61
N ILE A 19 4.82 -6.75 -7.46
CA ILE A 19 4.02 -6.49 -6.25
C ILE A 19 3.00 -7.63 -6.06
N ALA A 20 2.32 -8.04 -7.12
CA ALA A 20 1.37 -9.13 -7.09
C ALA A 20 2.00 -10.42 -6.55
N TYR A 21 3.18 -10.77 -7.03
CA TYR A 21 3.93 -11.93 -6.56
C TYR A 21 4.39 -11.78 -5.11
N ALA A 22 4.92 -10.62 -4.71
CA ALA A 22 5.42 -10.36 -3.36
C ALA A 22 4.32 -10.46 -2.28
N PHE A 23 3.09 -10.09 -2.63
CA PHE A 23 1.94 -10.08 -1.73
C PHE A 23 0.93 -11.22 -1.98
N ARG A 24 1.25 -12.21 -2.81
CA ARG A 24 0.30 -13.26 -3.28
C ARG A 24 -0.38 -14.11 -2.20
N TYR A 25 0.17 -14.15 -0.98
CA TYR A 25 -0.37 -14.91 0.16
C TYR A 25 -0.75 -14.00 1.33
N VAL A 26 -0.93 -12.70 1.09
CA VAL A 26 -1.40 -11.77 2.11
C VAL A 26 -2.92 -11.82 2.14
N SER A 27 -3.46 -12.33 3.24
CA SER A 27 -4.86 -12.21 3.63
C SER A 27 -4.99 -11.21 4.77
N LEU A 28 -6.18 -10.64 4.95
CA LEU A 28 -6.51 -9.76 6.06
C LEU A 28 -6.60 -10.55 7.38
N GLY A 29 -7.07 -11.80 7.33
CA GLY A 29 -7.25 -12.62 8.54
C GLY A 29 -8.28 -11.99 9.48
N ASP A 30 -7.87 -11.69 10.71
CA ASP A 30 -8.68 -10.97 11.73
C ASP A 30 -8.43 -9.46 11.73
N GLY A 31 -7.65 -8.94 10.78
CA GLY A 31 -7.33 -7.52 10.68
C GLY A 31 -8.54 -6.62 10.46
N ILE A 32 -8.37 -5.34 10.78
CA ILE A 32 -9.38 -4.30 10.54
C ILE A 32 -9.51 -4.06 9.04
N ASN A 33 -10.71 -4.27 8.49
CA ASN A 33 -11.00 -3.93 7.10
C ASN A 33 -11.30 -2.43 6.94
N ILE A 34 -11.26 -1.93 5.71
CA ILE A 34 -11.42 -0.50 5.42
C ILE A 34 -12.80 0.05 5.82
N TYR A 35 -13.86 -0.77 5.84
CA TYR A 35 -15.20 -0.32 6.23
C TYR A 35 -15.31 -0.20 7.75
N THR A 36 -14.83 -1.20 8.51
CA THR A 36 -14.74 -1.09 9.98
C THR A 36 -13.88 0.12 10.39
N ALA A 37 -12.77 0.35 9.69
CA ALA A 37 -11.93 1.52 9.91
C ALA A 37 -12.69 2.84 9.64
N ALA A 38 -13.48 2.91 8.56
CA ALA A 38 -14.28 4.09 8.22
C ALA A 38 -15.42 4.31 9.23
N SER A 39 -16.14 3.26 9.59
CA SER A 39 -17.17 3.30 10.64
C SER A 39 -16.62 3.83 11.96
N ALA A 40 -15.42 3.37 12.37
CA ALA A 40 -14.76 3.84 13.59
C ALA A 40 -14.44 5.35 13.55
N ASP A 41 -13.98 5.88 12.41
CA ASP A 41 -13.73 7.32 12.23
C ASP A 41 -15.01 8.16 12.37
N TRP A 42 -16.15 7.60 11.95
CA TRP A 42 -17.47 8.21 12.10
C TRP A 42 -18.14 7.96 13.46
N TYR A 43 -17.45 7.34 14.41
CA TYR A 43 -18.02 6.89 15.70
C TYR A 43 -19.20 5.92 15.54
N GLY A 44 -19.22 5.16 14.44
CA GLY A 44 -20.26 4.22 14.03
C GLY A 44 -21.00 4.67 12.77
N ASN A 45 -20.95 3.86 11.72
CA ASN A 45 -21.70 4.05 10.47
C ASN A 45 -22.37 2.73 10.02
N PRO A 46 -23.71 2.62 10.10
CA PRO A 46 -24.42 1.40 9.71
C PRO A 46 -24.17 0.93 8.27
N GLU A 47 -23.91 1.84 7.33
CA GLU A 47 -23.61 1.47 5.95
C GLU A 47 -22.26 0.75 5.85
N ASP A 48 -21.24 1.29 6.52
CA ASP A 48 -19.91 0.69 6.57
C ASP A 48 -19.90 -0.61 7.38
N ASP A 49 -20.70 -0.67 8.46
CA ASP A 49 -20.84 -1.88 9.26
C ASP A 49 -21.43 -3.03 8.42
N ALA A 50 -22.48 -2.76 7.62
CA ALA A 50 -23.06 -3.74 6.72
C ALA A 50 -22.08 -4.19 5.61
N LEU A 51 -21.30 -3.25 5.05
CA LEU A 51 -20.26 -3.58 4.07
C LEU A 51 -19.10 -4.38 4.67
N SER A 52 -18.79 -4.15 5.95
CA SER A 52 -17.75 -4.86 6.68
C SER A 52 -18.01 -6.37 6.77
N GLU A 53 -19.27 -6.77 6.93
CA GLU A 53 -19.68 -8.19 6.98
C GLU A 53 -19.31 -8.97 5.71
N GLN A 54 -19.26 -8.27 4.57
CA GLN A 54 -18.98 -8.85 3.26
C GLN A 54 -17.60 -8.47 2.72
N ALA A 55 -16.75 -7.87 3.57
CA ALA A 55 -15.44 -7.41 3.15
C ALA A 55 -14.59 -8.58 2.61
N GLU A 56 -13.88 -8.34 1.50
CA GLU A 56 -12.87 -9.27 1.01
C GLU A 56 -11.72 -9.36 2.03
N ARG A 57 -11.43 -10.56 2.52
CA ARG A 57 -10.41 -10.82 3.56
C ARG A 57 -9.30 -11.77 3.12
N ILE A 58 -9.42 -12.40 1.96
CA ILE A 58 -8.54 -13.48 1.51
C ILE A 58 -7.56 -12.97 0.45
N ASP A 59 -8.05 -12.22 -0.53
CA ASP A 59 -7.26 -11.79 -1.68
C ASP A 59 -7.41 -10.28 -1.92
N TRP A 60 -6.38 -9.53 -1.54
CA TRP A 60 -6.32 -8.07 -1.71
C TRP A 60 -6.55 -7.61 -3.16
N ARG A 61 -6.29 -8.46 -4.16
CA ARG A 61 -6.50 -8.14 -5.59
C ARG A 61 -7.97 -7.98 -5.94
N ARG A 62 -8.87 -8.56 -5.13
CA ARG A 62 -10.32 -8.49 -5.31
C ARG A 62 -10.94 -7.28 -4.62
N VAL A 63 -10.19 -6.56 -3.79
CA VAL A 63 -10.64 -5.31 -3.18
C VAL A 63 -10.83 -4.25 -4.27
N PRO A 64 -12.04 -3.72 -4.47
CA PRO A 64 -12.26 -2.66 -5.44
C PRO A 64 -11.53 -1.38 -5.00
N SER A 65 -10.68 -0.81 -5.86
CA SER A 65 -9.92 0.41 -5.53
C SER A 65 -10.84 1.59 -5.19
N VAL A 66 -12.04 1.65 -5.79
CA VAL A 66 -13.06 2.67 -5.46
C VAL A 66 -13.42 2.68 -3.98
N HIS A 67 -13.45 1.52 -3.30
CA HIS A 67 -13.76 1.48 -1.87
C HIS A 67 -12.65 2.12 -1.04
N LEU A 68 -11.38 1.92 -1.45
CA LEU A 68 -10.24 2.61 -0.83
C LEU A 68 -10.26 4.11 -1.12
N HIS A 69 -10.59 4.53 -2.35
CA HIS A 69 -10.71 5.95 -2.68
C HIS A 69 -11.77 6.66 -1.85
N THR A 70 -12.95 6.06 -1.68
CA THR A 70 -14.04 6.66 -0.89
C THR A 70 -13.74 6.73 0.61
N ARG A 71 -12.80 5.90 1.09
CA ARG A 71 -12.50 5.71 2.52
C ARG A 71 -11.02 5.95 2.86
N HIS A 72 -10.33 6.76 2.06
CA HIS A 72 -8.90 7.04 2.27
C HIS A 72 -8.62 7.63 3.67
N HIS A 73 -9.54 8.43 4.22
CA HIS A 73 -9.44 8.95 5.59
C HIS A 73 -9.30 7.84 6.65
N ALA A 74 -9.92 6.68 6.40
CA ALA A 74 -9.95 5.56 7.33
C ALA A 74 -8.62 4.80 7.44
N LEU A 75 -7.60 5.10 6.60
CA LEU A 75 -6.30 4.43 6.71
C LEU A 75 -5.65 4.61 8.08
N SER A 76 -5.98 5.69 8.81
CA SER A 76 -5.51 5.94 10.18
C SER A 76 -6.03 4.95 11.22
N TYR A 77 -7.10 4.21 10.90
CA TYR A 77 -7.77 3.26 11.80
C TYR A 77 -7.47 1.80 11.47
N LEU A 78 -6.71 1.53 10.40
CA LEU A 78 -6.26 0.18 10.09
C LEU A 78 -5.23 -0.30 11.12
N ASP A 79 -5.34 -1.54 11.57
CA ASP A 79 -4.27 -2.22 12.30
C ASP A 79 -3.15 -2.67 11.34
N GLU A 80 -2.08 -3.23 11.88
CA GLU A 80 -0.95 -3.80 11.12
C GLU A 80 -1.41 -4.78 10.03
N LEU A 81 -2.37 -5.66 10.34
CA LEU A 81 -2.89 -6.63 9.36
C LEU A 81 -3.64 -5.93 8.22
N GLY A 82 -4.51 -4.97 8.55
CA GLY A 82 -5.23 -4.14 7.59
C GLY A 82 -4.28 -3.33 6.70
N PHE A 83 -3.32 -2.62 7.30
CA PHE A 83 -2.35 -1.83 6.56
C PHE A 83 -1.53 -2.70 5.60
N ARG A 84 -1.05 -3.86 6.07
CA ARG A 84 -0.33 -4.82 5.23
C ARG A 84 -1.20 -5.36 4.09
N PHE A 85 -2.47 -5.68 4.36
CA PHE A 85 -3.40 -6.24 3.39
C PHE A 85 -3.74 -5.24 2.27
N TYR A 86 -3.99 -3.97 2.60
CA TYR A 86 -4.37 -2.96 1.62
C TYR A 86 -3.18 -2.32 0.90
N THR A 87 -1.98 -2.34 1.48
CA THR A 87 -0.73 -1.83 0.85
C THR A 87 -0.60 -2.21 -0.63
N PRO A 88 -0.65 -3.49 -1.05
CA PRO A 88 -0.47 -3.87 -2.46
C PRO A 88 -1.57 -3.32 -3.38
N THR A 89 -2.82 -3.26 -2.92
CA THR A 89 -3.93 -2.65 -3.69
C THR A 89 -3.67 -1.17 -3.90
N ILE A 90 -3.29 -0.45 -2.84
CA ILE A 90 -3.01 1.00 -2.89
C ILE A 90 -1.87 1.29 -3.85
N ILE A 91 -0.70 0.68 -3.66
CA ILE A 91 0.48 1.00 -4.49
C ILE A 91 0.26 0.59 -5.96
N THR A 92 -0.49 -0.47 -6.25
CA THR A 92 -0.83 -0.82 -7.64
C THR A 92 -1.83 0.14 -8.25
N THR A 93 -2.80 0.65 -7.47
CA THR A 93 -3.73 1.72 -7.88
C THR A 93 -2.97 3.01 -8.24
N MET A 94 -1.97 3.37 -7.43
CA MET A 94 -1.11 4.53 -7.67
C MET A 94 -0.24 4.36 -8.92
N ILE A 95 0.40 3.20 -9.09
CA ILE A 95 1.18 2.88 -10.31
C ILE A 95 0.27 2.92 -11.55
N ARG A 96 -0.98 2.46 -11.43
CA ARG A 96 -1.99 2.55 -12.50
C ARG A 96 -2.39 3.98 -12.84
N GLY A 97 -2.18 4.94 -11.94
CA GLY A 97 -2.59 6.33 -12.10
C GLY A 97 -4.10 6.50 -11.92
N GLU A 98 -4.71 5.63 -11.10
CA GLU A 98 -6.15 5.60 -10.85
C GLU A 98 -6.57 6.58 -9.75
N ASP A 99 -5.64 7.03 -8.91
CA ASP A 99 -5.87 8.06 -7.89
C ASP A 99 -5.87 9.48 -8.46
N LYS A 100 -6.92 9.83 -9.22
CA LYS A 100 -6.99 11.12 -9.93
C LYS A 100 -6.98 12.34 -9.01
N ARG A 101 -7.48 12.20 -7.78
CA ARG A 101 -7.58 13.30 -6.81
C ARG A 101 -6.37 13.38 -5.89
N GLY A 102 -5.60 12.30 -5.76
CA GLY A 102 -4.41 12.24 -4.92
C GLY A 102 -4.70 11.89 -3.44
N ASN A 103 -5.95 11.93 -2.99
CA ASN A 103 -6.26 11.72 -1.57
C ASN A 103 -5.85 10.35 -1.02
N LEU A 104 -5.96 9.29 -1.84
CA LEU A 104 -5.55 7.94 -1.40
C LEU A 104 -4.02 7.87 -1.29
N SER A 105 -3.33 8.46 -2.26
CA SER A 105 -1.87 8.55 -2.27
C SER A 105 -1.31 9.36 -1.12
N GLU A 106 -1.87 10.52 -0.84
CA GLU A 106 -1.47 11.40 0.24
C GLU A 106 -1.64 10.71 1.60
N SER A 107 -2.82 10.13 1.86
CA SER A 107 -3.08 9.41 3.11
C SER A 107 -2.16 8.20 3.29
N PHE A 108 -1.93 7.41 2.22
CA PHE A 108 -1.02 6.27 2.30
C PHE A 108 0.44 6.70 2.52
N MET A 109 0.90 7.74 1.82
CA MET A 109 2.27 8.26 1.96
C MET A 109 2.53 8.78 3.37
N PHE A 110 1.57 9.49 3.97
CA PHE A 110 1.65 9.91 5.38
C PHE A 110 1.95 8.75 6.34
N HIS A 111 1.24 7.63 6.19
CA HIS A 111 1.48 6.44 7.02
C HIS A 111 2.80 5.74 6.70
N LEU A 112 3.17 5.68 5.42
CA LEU A 112 4.42 5.07 4.96
C LEU A 112 5.65 5.85 5.45
N GLU A 113 5.60 7.17 5.42
CA GLU A 113 6.63 8.09 5.95
C GLU A 113 6.84 7.91 7.44
N ARG A 114 5.76 7.98 8.24
CA ARG A 114 5.86 7.78 9.69
C ARG A 114 6.37 6.39 10.05
N MET A 115 5.98 5.37 9.30
CA MET A 115 6.52 4.02 9.48
C MET A 115 8.00 3.95 9.10
N ALA A 116 8.43 4.60 8.03
CA ALA A 116 9.83 4.64 7.60
C ALA A 116 10.72 5.36 8.63
N ASP A 117 10.22 6.46 9.21
CA ASP A 117 10.94 7.27 10.20
C ASP A 117 11.06 6.57 11.55
N SER A 118 9.96 5.99 12.05
CA SER A 118 9.94 5.30 13.34
C SER A 118 10.42 3.86 13.30
N GLY A 119 10.44 3.26 12.10
CA GLY A 119 10.68 1.84 11.87
C GLY A 119 9.53 0.92 12.25
N LYS A 120 8.39 1.47 12.68
CA LYS A 120 7.23 0.71 13.16
C LYS A 120 5.94 1.25 12.54
N TYR A 121 4.98 0.36 12.30
CA TYR A 121 3.60 0.76 12.11
C TYR A 121 2.83 0.30 13.35
N ARG A 122 2.24 1.27 14.07
CA ARG A 122 1.77 1.06 15.44
C ARG A 122 2.89 0.41 16.27
N ASP A 123 2.64 -0.74 16.88
CA ASP A 123 3.61 -1.42 17.74
C ASP A 123 4.46 -2.46 16.99
N THR A 124 4.15 -2.71 15.71
CA THR A 124 4.81 -3.74 14.90
C THR A 124 5.98 -3.15 14.10
N HIS A 125 7.18 -3.73 14.25
CA HIS A 125 8.35 -3.32 13.49
C HIS A 125 8.21 -3.69 12.01
N VAL A 126 8.72 -2.84 11.10
CA VAL A 126 8.54 -2.99 9.64
C VAL A 126 9.01 -4.34 9.10
N CYS A 127 10.04 -4.93 9.71
CA CYS A 127 10.58 -6.24 9.32
C CYS A 127 9.68 -7.42 9.70
N ASP A 128 8.84 -7.26 10.71
CA ASP A 128 7.85 -8.25 11.15
C ASP A 128 6.54 -8.05 10.39
N LEU A 129 6.19 -6.79 10.14
CA LEU A 129 5.01 -6.42 9.36
C LEU A 129 5.12 -6.93 7.91
N PHE A 130 6.21 -6.60 7.23
CA PHE A 130 6.45 -6.94 5.84
C PHE A 130 7.64 -7.88 5.72
N ASN A 131 7.48 -9.03 5.04
CA ASN A 131 8.60 -9.92 4.76
C ASN A 131 9.59 -9.31 3.75
N ARG A 132 10.74 -9.96 3.53
CA ARG A 132 11.80 -9.47 2.65
C ARG A 132 11.32 -9.13 1.22
N SER A 133 10.44 -9.94 0.64
CA SER A 133 9.92 -9.73 -0.72
C SER A 133 8.96 -8.53 -0.76
N GLN A 134 8.11 -8.38 0.26
CA GLN A 134 7.18 -7.25 0.39
C GLN A 134 7.93 -5.93 0.58
N ARG A 135 8.94 -5.89 1.46
CA ARG A 135 9.81 -4.71 1.63
C ARG A 135 10.54 -4.35 0.33
N SER A 136 10.98 -5.36 -0.41
CA SER A 136 11.61 -5.17 -1.73
C SER A 136 10.65 -4.59 -2.78
N ALA A 137 9.35 -4.87 -2.66
CA ALA A 137 8.31 -4.32 -3.52
C ALA A 137 7.99 -2.86 -3.15
N ILE A 138 7.82 -2.56 -1.86
CA ILE A 138 7.62 -1.19 -1.35
C ILE A 138 8.79 -0.29 -1.76
N ARG A 139 10.04 -0.76 -1.60
CA ARG A 139 11.24 -0.04 -2.03
C ARG A 139 11.23 0.28 -3.52
N ARG A 140 10.81 -0.69 -4.37
CA ARG A 140 10.73 -0.49 -5.83
C ARG A 140 9.61 0.48 -6.20
N TYR A 141 8.49 0.43 -5.49
CA TYR A 141 7.42 1.40 -5.62
C TYR A 141 7.90 2.82 -5.29
N LEU A 142 8.59 3.04 -4.16
CA LEU A 142 9.16 4.34 -3.82
C LEU A 142 10.13 4.85 -4.90
N LYS A 143 11.02 3.98 -5.41
CA LYS A 143 11.91 4.31 -6.54
C LYS A 143 11.15 4.67 -7.82
N TYR A 144 10.05 3.97 -8.10
CA TYR A 144 9.17 4.28 -9.23
C TYR A 144 8.54 5.66 -9.06
N GLN A 145 8.03 6.00 -7.87
CA GLN A 145 7.47 7.33 -7.59
C GLN A 145 8.53 8.42 -7.77
N ILE A 146 9.74 8.25 -7.21
CA ILE A 146 10.86 9.20 -7.36
C ILE A 146 11.18 9.44 -8.83
N HIS A 147 11.24 8.37 -9.64
CA HIS A 147 11.57 8.49 -11.06
C HIS A 147 10.49 9.21 -11.89
N ASN A 148 9.23 9.15 -11.46
CA ASN A 148 8.08 9.69 -12.20
C ASN A 148 7.52 11.01 -11.62
N CYS A 149 7.97 11.43 -10.44
CA CYS A 149 7.56 12.71 -9.85
C CYS A 149 8.34 13.89 -10.44
N ARG A 150 7.75 15.08 -10.39
CA ARG A 150 8.47 16.32 -10.72
C ARG A 150 9.42 16.66 -9.57
N ARG A 151 10.59 17.20 -9.88
CA ARG A 151 11.50 17.71 -8.84
C ARG A 151 10.82 18.84 -8.06
N GLY A 152 10.91 18.81 -6.74
CA GLY A 152 10.21 19.69 -5.80
C GLY A 152 10.07 19.03 -4.43
N ILE A 153 9.21 19.58 -3.58
CA ILE A 153 8.97 19.08 -2.21
C ILE A 153 8.61 17.59 -2.20
N ASP A 154 7.67 17.17 -3.04
CA ASP A 154 7.26 15.76 -3.18
C ASP A 154 8.45 14.83 -3.50
N TYR A 155 9.41 15.29 -4.31
CA TYR A 155 10.61 14.51 -4.65
C TYR A 155 11.53 14.33 -3.43
N ASP A 156 11.71 15.39 -2.65
CA ASP A 156 12.57 15.38 -1.46
C ASP A 156 11.95 14.52 -0.34
N GLU A 157 10.63 14.57 -0.17
CA GLU A 157 9.87 13.73 0.75
C GLU A 157 9.97 12.25 0.37
N LEU A 158 9.78 11.90 -0.91
CA LEU A 158 9.94 10.53 -1.40
C LEU A 158 11.36 10.00 -1.21
N CYS A 159 12.38 10.84 -1.47
CA CYS A 159 13.78 10.46 -1.25
C CYS A 159 14.08 10.25 0.23
N SER A 160 13.56 11.13 1.10
CA SER A 160 13.72 11.02 2.56
C SER A 160 13.06 9.75 3.08
N THR A 161 11.83 9.46 2.64
CA THR A 161 11.08 8.24 2.95
C THR A 161 11.86 6.98 2.55
N LEU A 162 12.37 6.94 1.31
CA LEU A 162 13.16 5.80 0.83
C LEU A 162 14.42 5.58 1.67
N ASN A 163 15.13 6.66 2.04
CA ASN A 163 16.33 6.57 2.85
C ASN A 163 16.03 6.11 4.28
N ALA A 164 14.97 6.63 4.91
CA ALA A 164 14.53 6.20 6.23
C ALA A 164 14.12 4.71 6.23
N PHE A 165 13.35 4.30 5.23
CA PHE A 165 12.92 2.92 5.04
C PHE A 165 14.13 1.97 4.88
N ASP A 166 15.11 2.35 4.05
CA ASP A 166 16.32 1.55 3.85
C ASP A 166 17.17 1.42 5.12
N LYS A 167 17.31 2.51 5.91
CA LYS A 167 18.03 2.49 7.19
C LYS A 167 17.37 1.57 8.21
N CYS A 168 16.06 1.69 8.38
CA CYS A 168 15.31 0.85 9.31
C CYS A 168 15.44 -0.64 8.96
N VAL A 169 15.28 -0.99 7.68
CA VAL A 169 15.40 -2.38 7.22
C VAL A 169 16.83 -2.93 7.38
N ALA A 170 17.85 -2.08 7.30
CA ALA A 170 19.23 -2.49 7.53
C ALA A 170 19.53 -2.74 9.01
N ALA A 171 19.04 -1.89 9.92
CA ALA A 171 19.28 -1.99 11.36
C ALA A 171 18.69 -3.26 11.99
N ALA A 172 17.62 -3.82 11.42
CA ALA A 172 17.01 -5.05 11.91
C ALA A 172 17.71 -6.35 11.46
N ARG A 173 18.82 -6.26 10.71
CA ARG A 173 19.59 -7.42 10.24
C ARG A 173 20.88 -7.65 11.04
N THR A 174 21.17 -6.76 11.99
CA THR A 174 22.26 -6.84 12.98
C THR A 174 21.69 -7.23 14.32
#